data_AF-A0A936RBG5-F1
#
_entry.id   AF-A0A936RBG5-F1
#
_cell.length_a   1.000
_cell.length_b   1.000
_cell.length_c   1.000
_cell.angle_alpha   90.00
_cell.angle_beta   90.00
_cell.angle_gamma   90.00
#
_symmetry.space_group_name_H-M   'P 1'
#
loop_
_entity.id
_entity.type
_entity.pdbx_description
1 polymer ?
#
loop_
_entity_poly.entity_id
_entity_poly.type
_entity_poly.pdbx_seq_one_letter_code
_entity_poly.pdbx_strand_id
1 'polypeptide(L)'
;MKKLLFTILLCPLFSTAQNYLPRFENDTLTTTTGYKIYKGQILQLAGGTSAAGYFKYIKFHPGLAKNNTFSLQNSRLLVNKLRNYKNAGGDDISIRIQGIVTYADGKKEETDIIMDFEKAIAGSGGMPAELTVPEAFKTSLPQTVFNETKKQPAAAETKKDKAAGNINNLLVADEIKKLFELYQAGALSKEEYEMQKKKLLDRQ
;
A
#
# COMPACT_ATOMS: atom_id res chain seq x y z
N MET A 1 -12.45 -56.84 5.98
CA MET A 1 -12.91 -55.70 5.15
C MET A 1 -13.67 -54.62 5.93
N LYS A 2 -14.50 -54.93 6.93
CA LYS A 2 -15.27 -53.91 7.69
C LYS A 2 -14.43 -52.91 8.52
N LYS A 3 -13.26 -53.30 9.01
CA LYS A 3 -12.37 -52.41 9.80
C LYS A 3 -11.59 -51.39 8.94
N LEU A 4 -11.40 -51.67 7.65
CA LEU A 4 -10.68 -50.76 6.73
C LEU A 4 -11.55 -49.56 6.31
N LEU A 5 -12.86 -49.78 6.27
CA LEU A 5 -13.86 -48.77 5.90
C LEU A 5 -13.98 -47.66 6.97
N PHE A 6 -13.75 -48.00 8.24
CA PHE A 6 -13.75 -47.02 9.33
C PHE A 6 -12.55 -46.07 9.27
N THR A 7 -11.38 -46.55 8.84
CA THR A 7 -10.16 -45.73 8.73
C THR A 7 -10.26 -44.67 7.63
N ILE A 8 -10.90 -44.99 6.51
CA ILE A 8 -11.13 -44.03 5.41
C ILE A 8 -12.14 -42.95 5.80
N LEU A 9 -13.08 -43.27 6.70
CA LEU A 9 -14.09 -42.31 7.19
C LEU A 9 -13.51 -41.23 8.12
N LEU A 10 -12.34 -41.46 8.72
CA LEU A 10 -11.63 -40.50 9.57
C LEU A 10 -10.67 -39.57 8.79
N CYS A 11 -10.39 -39.85 7.51
CA CYS A 11 -9.52 -38.99 6.68
C CYS A 11 -9.95 -37.51 6.55
N PRO A 12 -11.25 -37.13 6.48
CA PRO A 12 -11.60 -35.71 6.34
C PRO A 12 -11.32 -34.89 7.60
N LEU A 13 -11.13 -35.51 8.78
CA LEU A 13 -10.84 -34.81 10.04
C LEU A 13 -9.41 -34.26 10.10
N PHE A 14 -8.51 -34.74 9.24
CA PHE A 14 -7.13 -34.24 9.12
C PHE A 14 -6.94 -33.30 7.92
N SER A 15 -8.02 -32.95 7.22
CA SER A 15 -7.95 -32.11 6.03
C SER A 15 -7.93 -30.63 6.39
N THR A 16 -6.81 -30.12 6.91
CA THR A 16 -6.56 -28.68 7.06
C THR A 16 -6.08 -28.09 5.72
N ALA A 17 -6.94 -28.04 4.72
CA ALA A 17 -6.56 -27.65 3.35
C ALA A 17 -6.90 -26.19 2.98
N GLN A 18 -7.63 -25.45 3.81
CA GLN A 18 -8.02 -24.07 3.50
C GLN A 18 -6.99 -23.08 4.05
N ASN A 19 -5.85 -22.98 3.37
CA ASN A 19 -4.91 -21.89 3.60
C ASN A 19 -5.51 -20.59 3.04
N TYR A 20 -6.32 -19.90 3.84
CA TYR A 20 -6.79 -18.56 3.48
C TYR A 20 -5.59 -17.60 3.52
N LEU A 21 -5.33 -16.95 2.39
CA LEU A 21 -4.31 -15.91 2.24
C LEU A 21 -5.00 -14.62 1.77
N PRO A 22 -4.50 -13.44 2.18
CA PRO A 22 -3.38 -13.25 3.11
C PRO A 22 -3.79 -13.55 4.57
N ARG A 23 -2.81 -13.77 5.45
CA ARG A 23 -3.04 -13.98 6.90
C ARG A 23 -1.92 -13.44 7.77
N PHE A 24 -2.24 -13.15 9.03
CA PHE A 24 -1.28 -12.72 10.04
C PHE A 24 -1.39 -13.59 11.29
N GLU A 25 -0.38 -14.42 11.51
CA GLU A 25 -0.33 -15.41 12.60
C GLU A 25 1.10 -15.50 13.14
N ASN A 26 1.27 -15.68 14.45
CA ASN A 26 2.59 -15.86 15.08
C ASN A 26 3.60 -14.76 14.69
N ASP A 27 3.18 -13.50 14.75
CA ASP A 27 3.99 -12.33 14.35
C ASP A 27 4.55 -12.41 12.91
N THR A 28 3.89 -13.17 12.04
CA THR A 28 4.27 -13.35 10.64
C THR A 28 3.08 -13.06 9.74
N LEU A 29 3.25 -12.08 8.85
CA LEU A 29 2.34 -11.84 7.74
C LEU A 29 2.72 -12.77 6.59
N THR A 30 1.76 -13.50 6.06
CA THR A 30 1.89 -14.23 4.79
C THR A 30 0.95 -13.62 3.77
N THR A 31 1.49 -13.12 2.67
CA THR A 31 0.76 -12.43 1.59
C THR A 31 0.07 -13.43 0.66
N THR A 32 -0.76 -12.96 -0.27
CA THR A 32 -1.38 -13.81 -1.31
C THR A 32 -0.36 -14.56 -2.16
N THR A 33 0.78 -13.95 -2.44
CA THR A 33 1.89 -14.55 -3.20
C THR A 33 2.72 -15.53 -2.37
N GLY A 34 2.43 -15.69 -1.07
CA GLY A 34 3.20 -16.51 -0.15
C GLY A 34 4.47 -15.84 0.38
N TYR A 35 4.71 -14.57 0.04
CA TYR A 35 5.78 -13.79 0.64
C TYR A 35 5.51 -13.59 2.13
N LYS A 36 6.57 -13.68 2.95
CA LYS A 36 6.47 -13.57 4.39
C LYS A 36 7.14 -12.30 4.89
N ILE A 37 6.47 -11.63 5.83
CA ILE A 37 7.03 -10.52 6.61
C ILE A 37 6.97 -10.88 8.09
N TYR A 38 8.12 -10.95 8.76
CA TYR A 38 8.22 -11.33 10.17
C TYR A 38 9.24 -10.47 10.93
N LYS A 39 9.18 -10.52 12.26
CA LYS A 39 10.12 -9.83 13.15
C LYS A 39 11.57 -10.27 12.89
N GLY A 40 12.47 -9.30 12.77
CA GLY A 40 13.89 -9.50 12.46
C GLY A 40 14.22 -9.50 10.97
N GLN A 41 13.21 -9.51 10.10
CA GLN A 41 13.43 -9.42 8.66
C GLN A 41 13.81 -7.99 8.24
N ILE A 42 14.70 -7.89 7.25
CA ILE A 42 15.02 -6.63 6.59
C ILE A 42 14.16 -6.51 5.33
N LEU A 43 13.34 -5.46 5.30
CA LEU A 43 12.53 -5.08 4.16
C LEU A 43 13.29 -4.04 3.34
N GLN A 44 13.52 -4.34 2.06
CA GLN A 44 14.18 -3.42 1.14
C GLN A 44 13.13 -2.56 0.46
N LEU A 45 13.11 -1.27 0.79
CA LEU A 45 12.22 -0.31 0.13
C LEU A 45 12.68 -0.07 -1.30
N ALA A 46 11.74 0.07 -2.22
CA ALA A 46 11.98 0.42 -3.61
C ALA A 46 11.77 1.94 -3.82
N GLY A 47 11.46 2.36 -5.04
CA GLY A 47 11.05 3.72 -5.36
C GLY A 47 9.59 3.98 -4.97
N GLY A 48 9.25 5.24 -4.68
CA GLY A 48 7.86 5.64 -4.47
C GLY A 48 7.10 5.72 -5.80
N THR A 49 5.84 5.29 -5.80
CA THR A 49 5.06 5.13 -7.04
C THR A 49 4.14 6.30 -7.38
N SER A 50 4.01 7.29 -6.49
CA SER A 50 3.24 8.50 -6.82
C SER A 50 3.92 9.30 -7.95
N ALA A 51 3.16 10.17 -8.61
CA ALA A 51 3.68 11.04 -9.67
C ALA A 51 4.85 11.93 -9.21
N ALA A 52 4.96 12.23 -7.91
CA ALA A 52 6.06 13.00 -7.33
C ALA A 52 7.16 12.13 -6.70
N GLY A 53 7.13 10.80 -6.90
CA GLY A 53 8.14 9.87 -6.42
C GLY A 53 8.01 9.48 -4.94
N TYR A 54 6.93 9.87 -4.27
CA TYR A 54 6.61 9.42 -2.90
C TYR A 54 5.92 8.06 -2.89
N PHE A 55 6.03 7.38 -1.76
CA PHE A 55 5.33 6.13 -1.49
C PHE A 55 3.81 6.33 -1.41
N LYS A 56 3.06 5.50 -2.12
CA LYS A 56 1.59 5.48 -2.19
C LYS A 56 1.01 4.38 -1.31
N TYR A 57 1.66 3.22 -1.27
CA TYR A 57 1.23 2.02 -0.56
C TYR A 57 1.91 1.86 0.80
N ILE A 58 3.02 2.56 1.02
CA ILE A 58 3.71 2.65 2.32
C ILE A 58 3.56 4.06 2.90
N LYS A 59 2.78 4.17 3.98
CA LYS A 59 2.56 5.44 4.69
C LYS A 59 3.43 5.50 5.93
N PHE A 60 4.30 6.50 5.99
CA PHE A 60 5.17 6.75 7.14
C PHE A 60 4.48 7.64 8.17
N HIS A 61 4.78 7.44 9.45
CA HIS A 61 4.26 8.30 10.51
C HIS A 61 4.67 9.78 10.29
N PRO A 62 3.84 10.78 10.64
CA PRO A 62 4.10 12.19 10.35
C PRO A 62 5.40 12.75 10.95
N GLY A 63 5.89 12.16 12.05
CA GLY A 63 7.22 12.49 12.59
C GLY A 63 8.34 12.28 11.57
N LEU A 64 8.24 11.21 10.78
CA LEU A 64 9.11 10.96 9.65
C LEU A 64 8.71 11.76 8.41
N ALA A 65 7.42 12.06 8.19
CA ALA A 65 6.94 12.80 7.02
C ALA A 65 7.41 14.27 6.96
N LYS A 66 7.88 14.84 8.08
CA LYS A 66 8.62 16.11 8.09
C LYS A 66 9.93 15.99 7.29
N ASN A 67 10.52 14.79 7.26
CA ASN A 67 11.65 14.43 6.42
C ASN A 67 11.08 13.83 5.13
N ASN A 68 11.21 14.56 4.02
CA ASN A 68 10.81 14.13 2.68
C ASN A 68 10.98 12.60 2.48
N THR A 69 9.88 11.84 2.44
CA THR A 69 9.90 10.36 2.36
C THR A 69 10.53 9.85 1.07
N PHE A 70 10.77 10.74 0.09
CA PHE A 70 11.62 10.49 -1.07
C PHE A 70 13.03 10.01 -0.67
N SER A 71 13.58 10.51 0.45
CA SER A 71 14.90 10.08 0.98
C SER A 71 14.93 8.62 1.46
N LEU A 72 13.77 7.98 1.61
CA LEU A 72 13.64 6.58 2.05
C LEU A 72 13.65 5.60 0.88
N GLN A 73 13.71 6.08 -0.37
CA GLN A 73 13.85 5.20 -1.51
C GLN A 73 15.15 4.40 -1.41
N ASN A 74 15.09 3.11 -1.75
CA ASN A 74 16.22 2.18 -1.65
C ASN A 74 16.78 2.00 -0.22
N SER A 75 16.07 2.46 0.81
CA SER A 75 16.44 2.26 2.21
C SER A 75 16.03 0.86 2.71
N ARG A 76 16.53 0.50 3.89
CA ARG A 76 16.27 -0.81 4.52
C ARG A 76 15.51 -0.62 5.82
N LEU A 77 14.42 -1.36 6.01
CA LEU A 77 13.63 -1.34 7.24
C LEU A 77 13.80 -2.67 7.98
N LEU A 78 14.41 -2.65 9.15
CA LEU A 78 14.44 -3.80 10.07
C LEU A 78 13.11 -3.87 10.81
N VAL A 79 12.39 -4.99 10.66
CA VAL A 79 11.08 -5.20 11.27
C VAL A 79 11.24 -5.57 12.75
N ASN A 80 10.75 -4.73 13.66
CA ASN A 80 10.76 -5.00 15.10
C ASN A 80 9.43 -5.58 15.58
N LYS A 81 8.31 -5.09 15.03
CA LYS A 81 6.97 -5.48 15.43
C LYS A 81 5.97 -5.30 14.29
N LEU A 82 5.06 -6.25 14.16
CA LEU A 82 3.88 -6.14 13.30
C LEU A 82 2.62 -6.08 14.17
N ARG A 83 1.63 -5.28 13.77
CA ARG A 83 0.33 -5.21 14.45
C ARG A 83 -0.76 -4.68 13.53
N ASN A 84 -2.00 -4.67 14.04
CA ASN A 84 -3.15 -4.05 13.40
C ASN A 84 -3.35 -4.54 11.96
N TYR A 85 -3.18 -5.84 11.75
CA TYR A 85 -3.47 -6.49 10.48
C TYR A 85 -4.95 -6.28 10.12
N LYS A 86 -5.19 -5.89 8.87
CA LYS A 86 -6.50 -5.70 8.27
C LYS A 86 -6.56 -6.39 6.92
N ASN A 87 -7.65 -7.10 6.70
CA ASN A 87 -7.99 -7.71 5.42
C ASN A 87 -9.52 -7.74 5.30
N ALA A 88 -10.10 -6.56 5.04
CA ALA A 88 -11.56 -6.42 4.91
C ALA A 88 -12.04 -6.51 3.44
N GLY A 89 -11.16 -6.87 2.51
CA GLY A 89 -11.42 -6.79 1.07
C GLY A 89 -11.28 -5.38 0.50
N GLY A 90 -11.06 -5.26 -0.81
CA GLY A 90 -10.89 -3.98 -1.50
C GLY A 90 -9.59 -3.24 -1.12
N ASP A 91 -9.71 -1.97 -0.74
CA ASP A 91 -8.58 -1.08 -0.40
C ASP A 91 -8.19 -1.08 1.10
N ASP A 92 -8.94 -1.76 1.98
CA ASP A 92 -8.62 -1.84 3.42
C ASP A 92 -7.84 -3.11 3.75
N ILE A 93 -6.76 -3.31 3.00
CA ILE A 93 -5.77 -4.37 3.23
C ILE A 93 -4.51 -3.70 3.73
N SER A 94 -4.19 -3.86 5.02
CA SER A 94 -3.03 -3.20 5.59
C SER A 94 -2.46 -3.86 6.82
N ILE A 95 -1.21 -3.54 7.12
CA ILE A 95 -0.55 -3.91 8.36
C ILE A 95 0.30 -2.74 8.84
N ARG A 96 0.41 -2.62 10.17
CA ARG A 96 1.30 -1.65 10.78
C ARG A 96 2.61 -2.31 11.17
N ILE A 97 3.72 -1.72 10.76
CA ILE A 97 5.07 -2.23 11.00
C ILE A 97 5.87 -1.16 11.74
N GLN A 98 6.38 -1.51 12.92
CA GLN A 98 7.40 -0.73 13.60
C GLN A 98 8.77 -1.31 13.31
N GLY A 99 9.74 -0.43 13.09
CA GLY A 99 11.08 -0.86 12.75
C GLY A 99 12.10 0.26 12.78
N ILE A 100 13.33 -0.09 12.41
CA ILE A 100 14.43 0.86 12.25
C ILE A 100 14.74 0.97 10.77
N VAL A 101 14.57 2.16 10.21
CA VAL A 101 14.98 2.43 8.84
C VAL A 101 16.46 2.80 8.81
N THR A 102 17.20 2.24 7.87
CA THR A 102 18.59 2.59 7.56
C THR A 102 18.61 3.27 6.21
N TYR A 103 18.90 4.56 6.21
CA TYR A 103 19.00 5.41 5.02
C TYR A 103 20.24 5.07 4.19
N ALA A 104 20.32 5.59 2.97
CA ALA A 104 21.47 5.38 2.08
C ALA A 104 22.78 5.97 2.65
N ASP A 105 22.69 7.03 3.46
CA ASP A 105 23.81 7.64 4.19
C ASP A 105 24.21 6.87 5.46
N GLY A 106 23.52 5.77 5.77
CA GLY A 106 23.76 4.95 6.95
C GLY A 106 23.08 5.45 8.23
N LYS A 107 22.39 6.62 8.20
CA LYS A 107 21.59 7.09 9.32
C LYS A 107 20.54 6.04 9.68
N LYS A 108 20.27 5.89 10.98
CA LYS A 108 19.23 4.99 11.50
C LYS A 108 18.19 5.79 12.26
N GLU A 109 16.93 5.49 12.03
CA GLU A 109 15.81 6.15 12.71
C GLU A 109 14.69 5.13 12.98
N GLU A 110 14.09 5.20 14.16
CA GLU A 110 12.92 4.38 14.46
C GLU A 110 11.69 4.96 13.75
N THR A 111 10.88 4.10 13.16
CA THR A 111 9.69 4.50 12.41
C THR A 111 8.54 3.53 12.61
N ASP A 112 7.32 4.06 12.44
CA ASP A 112 6.08 3.31 12.34
C ASP A 112 5.49 3.55 10.95
N ILE A 113 5.18 2.48 10.22
CA ILE A 113 4.59 2.54 8.89
C ILE A 113 3.27 1.80 8.84
N ILE A 114 2.36 2.28 8.02
CA ILE A 114 1.15 1.57 7.61
C ILE A 114 1.34 1.17 6.15
N MET A 115 1.31 -0.12 5.88
CA MET A 115 1.59 -0.68 4.57
C MET A 115 0.37 -1.41 4.02
N ASP A 116 -0.07 -1.06 2.81
CA ASP A 116 -0.89 -1.93 1.97
C ASP A 116 0.04 -3.00 1.40
N PHE A 117 0.09 -4.15 2.05
CA PHE A 117 1.13 -5.17 1.81
C PHE A 117 0.96 -5.91 0.49
N GLU A 118 -0.24 -5.97 -0.09
CA GLU A 118 -0.44 -6.59 -1.42
C GLU A 118 0.03 -5.65 -2.52
N LYS A 119 -0.33 -4.36 -2.44
CA LYS A 119 0.11 -3.39 -3.46
C LYS A 119 1.56 -2.99 -3.29
N ALA A 120 2.09 -2.98 -2.06
CA ALA A 120 3.50 -2.68 -1.83
C ALA A 120 4.43 -3.75 -2.44
N ILE A 121 4.05 -5.04 -2.43
CA ILE A 121 4.88 -6.12 -3.00
C ILE A 121 4.68 -6.32 -4.50
N ALA A 122 3.47 -6.15 -5.01
CA ALA A 122 3.12 -6.47 -6.40
C ALA A 122 3.01 -5.23 -7.30
N GLY A 123 2.87 -4.03 -6.72
CA GLY A 123 2.40 -2.86 -7.43
C GLY A 123 0.88 -2.91 -7.65
N SER A 124 0.35 -1.90 -8.33
CA SER A 124 -1.07 -1.83 -8.71
C SER A 124 -1.28 -0.77 -9.77
N GLY A 125 -2.24 -0.96 -10.68
CA GLY A 125 -2.60 0.05 -11.69
C GLY A 125 -1.43 0.46 -12.61
N GLY A 126 -0.57 -0.48 -12.99
CA GLY A 126 0.61 -0.24 -13.83
C GLY A 126 1.80 0.40 -13.11
N MET A 127 1.66 0.74 -11.82
CA MET A 127 2.78 1.21 -11.00
C MET A 127 3.62 0.02 -10.48
N PRO A 128 4.95 0.16 -10.37
CA PRO A 128 5.81 -0.88 -9.83
C PRO A 128 5.57 -1.12 -8.33
N ALA A 129 6.16 -2.16 -7.78
CA ALA A 129 6.16 -2.45 -6.36
C ALA A 129 6.97 -1.40 -5.57
N GLU A 130 6.52 -1.09 -4.35
CA GLU A 130 7.22 -0.20 -3.40
C GLU A 130 8.15 -0.94 -2.44
N LEU A 131 8.03 -2.27 -2.43
CA LEU A 131 8.93 -3.18 -1.74
C LEU A 131 9.69 -4.02 -2.77
N THR A 132 11.00 -4.14 -2.58
CA THR A 132 11.80 -5.08 -3.35
C THR A 132 11.60 -6.48 -2.79
N VAL A 133 10.82 -7.30 -3.50
CA VAL A 133 10.63 -8.72 -3.19
C VAL A 133 11.40 -9.61 -4.16
N PRO A 134 11.82 -10.82 -3.75
CA PRO A 134 12.43 -11.79 -4.65
C PRO A 134 11.51 -12.13 -5.83
N GLU A 135 12.10 -12.47 -6.98
CA GLU A 135 11.36 -12.70 -8.23
C GLU A 135 10.29 -13.78 -8.11
N ALA A 136 10.53 -14.82 -7.32
CA ALA A 136 9.57 -15.89 -7.03
C ALA A 136 8.23 -15.40 -6.43
N PHE A 137 8.19 -14.17 -5.89
CA PHE A 137 7.00 -13.59 -5.26
C PHE A 137 6.44 -12.38 -6.02
N LYS A 138 7.01 -12.02 -7.17
CA LYS A 138 6.58 -10.86 -8.00
C LYS A 138 5.35 -11.17 -8.88
N THR A 139 4.75 -12.35 -8.77
CA THR A 139 3.66 -12.78 -9.64
C THR A 139 2.45 -11.86 -9.46
N SER A 140 1.96 -11.32 -10.58
CA SER A 140 0.76 -10.49 -10.65
C SER A 140 -0.44 -11.25 -10.09
N LEU A 141 -1.18 -10.61 -9.17
CA LEU A 141 -2.46 -11.11 -8.67
C LEU A 141 -3.31 -11.62 -9.85
N PRO A 142 -3.68 -12.91 -9.89
CA PRO A 142 -4.77 -13.34 -10.77
C PRO A 142 -5.98 -12.47 -10.42
N GLN A 143 -6.52 -11.77 -11.41
CA GLN A 143 -7.76 -11.02 -11.24
C GLN A 143 -8.83 -12.02 -10.78
N THR A 144 -9.19 -11.97 -9.50
CA THR A 144 -10.32 -12.70 -8.97
C THR A 144 -11.56 -12.07 -9.59
N VAL A 145 -12.04 -12.67 -10.67
CA VAL A 145 -13.36 -12.38 -11.26
C VAL A 145 -14.38 -12.75 -10.19
N PHE A 146 -14.81 -11.75 -9.41
CA PHE A 146 -16.01 -11.87 -8.60
C PHE A 146 -17.18 -12.02 -9.57
N ASN A 147 -17.65 -13.26 -9.76
CA ASN A 147 -18.98 -13.49 -10.33
C ASN A 147 -20.00 -13.01 -9.29
N GLU A 148 -20.33 -11.72 -9.36
CA GLU A 148 -21.46 -11.15 -8.64
C GLU A 148 -22.75 -11.78 -9.17
N THR A 149 -23.28 -12.73 -8.42
CA THR A 149 -24.67 -13.15 -8.59
C THR A 149 -25.55 -12.04 -8.06
N LYS A 150 -26.27 -11.39 -8.97
CA LYS A 150 -27.33 -10.41 -8.75
C LYS A 150 -28.05 -10.57 -7.41
N LYS A 151 -28.10 -9.48 -6.63
CA LYS A 151 -29.30 -9.15 -5.86
C LYS A 151 -29.58 -7.64 -5.96
N GLN A 152 -30.84 -7.38 -6.27
CA GLN A 152 -31.48 -6.10 -6.56
C GLN A 152 -31.48 -5.17 -5.33
N PRO A 153 -31.47 -3.83 -5.50
CA PRO A 153 -31.26 -2.87 -4.43
C PRO A 153 -32.55 -2.50 -3.71
N ALA A 154 -32.48 -2.38 -2.38
CA ALA A 154 -33.52 -1.76 -1.57
C ALA A 154 -32.95 -0.53 -0.84
N ALA A 155 -33.53 0.62 -1.19
CA ALA A 155 -33.74 1.86 -0.45
C ALA A 155 -32.60 2.50 0.38
N ALA A 156 -32.35 3.76 0.03
CA ALA A 156 -31.52 4.73 0.73
C ALA A 156 -32.10 5.17 2.08
N GLU A 157 -31.22 5.50 3.02
CA GLU A 157 -31.45 6.58 3.99
C GLU A 157 -30.17 7.41 4.20
N THR A 158 -30.41 8.71 4.35
CA THR A 158 -29.49 9.84 4.23
C THR A 158 -29.24 10.47 5.60
N LYS A 159 -27.98 10.82 5.93
CA LYS A 159 -27.58 11.97 6.80
C LYS A 159 -26.17 12.41 6.38
N LYS A 160 -25.93 13.58 5.73
CA LYS A 160 -25.76 14.96 6.26
C LYS A 160 -24.88 15.02 7.52
N ASP A 161 -23.84 15.86 7.69
CA ASP A 161 -23.26 16.99 6.96
C ASP A 161 -21.83 17.24 7.51
N LYS A 162 -20.92 17.81 6.67
CA LYS A 162 -20.08 19.01 6.94
C LYS A 162 -18.93 19.11 5.93
N ALA A 163 -19.18 19.76 4.81
CA ALA A 163 -18.17 20.24 3.87
C ALA A 163 -18.41 21.74 3.62
N ALA A 164 -17.74 22.58 4.40
CA ALA A 164 -17.69 24.02 4.17
C ALA A 164 -16.33 24.54 4.68
N GLY A 165 -15.29 24.20 3.93
CA GLY A 165 -13.93 24.67 4.12
C GLY A 165 -13.10 24.12 2.98
N ASN A 166 -12.49 25.00 2.18
CA ASN A 166 -11.57 24.71 1.07
C ASN A 166 -12.14 24.39 -0.32
N ILE A 167 -13.16 25.12 -0.78
CA ILE A 167 -13.45 25.19 -2.24
C ILE A 167 -12.27 25.86 -2.97
N ASN A 168 -11.61 26.84 -2.36
CA ASN A 168 -10.48 27.56 -2.97
C ASN A 168 -9.21 26.68 -3.12
N ASN A 169 -8.93 25.77 -2.18
CA ASN A 169 -7.76 24.89 -2.29
C ASN A 169 -7.96 23.79 -3.33
N LEU A 170 -9.21 23.39 -3.58
CA LEU A 170 -9.55 22.47 -4.68
C LEU A 170 -9.29 23.13 -6.03
N LEU A 171 -9.69 24.40 -6.21
CA LEU A 171 -9.46 25.15 -7.44
C LEU A 171 -7.97 25.38 -7.72
N VAL A 172 -7.18 25.73 -6.70
CA VAL A 172 -5.73 25.90 -6.84
C VAL A 172 -5.04 24.57 -7.17
N ALA A 173 -5.49 23.46 -6.59
CA ALA A 173 -4.96 22.13 -6.91
C ALA A 173 -5.21 21.75 -8.38
N ASP A 174 -6.40 22.07 -8.92
CA ASP A 174 -6.75 21.82 -10.31
C ASP A 174 -5.94 22.71 -11.28
N GLU A 175 -5.64 23.96 -10.91
CA GLU A 175 -4.79 24.86 -11.71
C GLU A 175 -3.32 24.41 -11.71
N ILE A 176 -2.78 24.00 -10.56
CA ILE A 176 -1.43 23.45 -10.45
C ILE A 176 -1.31 22.15 -11.27
N LYS A 177 -2.38 21.33 -11.30
CA LYS A 177 -2.44 20.11 -12.10
C LYS A 177 -2.35 20.41 -13.60
N LYS A 178 -3.12 21.39 -14.10
CA LYS A 178 -3.04 21.83 -15.51
C LYS A 178 -1.65 22.37 -15.87
N LEU A 179 -1.02 23.12 -14.96
CA LEU A 179 0.35 23.63 -15.14
C LEU A 179 1.38 22.50 -15.27
N PHE A 180 1.25 21.45 -14.47
CA PHE A 180 2.14 20.29 -14.52
C PHE A 180 1.94 19.47 -15.81
N GLU A 181 0.71 19.35 -16.29
CA GLU A 181 0.40 18.70 -17.57
C GLU A 181 1.06 19.44 -18.75
N LEU A 182 1.06 20.78 -18.74
CA LEU A 182 1.74 21.59 -19.75
C LEU A 182 3.27 21.47 -19.69
N TYR A 183 3.85 21.35 -18.48
CA TYR A 183 5.28 21.06 -18.32
C TYR A 183 5.66 19.66 -18.84
N GLN A 184 4.88 18.64 -18.49
CA GLN A 184 5.06 17.26 -18.98
C GLN A 184 4.93 17.17 -20.50
N ALA A 185 4.04 17.97 -21.10
CA ALA A 185 3.90 18.09 -22.54
C ALA A 185 5.06 18.87 -23.22
N GLY A 186 6.02 19.39 -22.46
CA GLY A 186 7.14 20.19 -22.97
C GLY A 186 6.74 21.59 -23.45
N ALA A 187 5.52 22.03 -23.18
CA ALA A 187 5.01 23.33 -23.57
C ALA A 187 5.48 24.47 -22.65
N LEU A 188 6.05 24.13 -21.49
CA LEU A 188 6.64 25.05 -20.51
C LEU A 188 8.03 24.56 -20.11
N SER A 189 8.96 25.49 -19.93
CA SER A 189 10.24 25.20 -19.31
C SER A 189 10.08 24.97 -17.79
N LYS A 190 11.06 24.28 -17.20
CA LYS A 190 11.07 23.98 -15.75
C LYS A 190 11.04 25.26 -14.89
N GLU A 191 11.69 26.33 -15.37
CA GLU A 191 11.76 27.62 -14.68
C GLU A 191 10.42 28.36 -14.71
N GLU A 192 9.71 28.32 -15.83
CA GLU A 192 8.37 28.92 -15.97
C GLU A 192 7.32 28.17 -15.16
N TYR A 193 7.41 26.83 -15.10
CA TYR A 193 6.53 26.00 -14.27
C TYR A 193 6.65 26.35 -12.78
N GLU A 194 7.87 26.43 -12.24
CA GLU A 194 8.07 26.75 -10.82
C GLU A 194 7.67 28.19 -10.49
N MET A 195 7.86 29.13 -11.42
CA MET A 195 7.44 30.53 -11.24
C MET A 195 5.90 30.65 -11.18
N GLN A 196 5.18 29.96 -12.07
CA GLN A 196 3.72 30.00 -12.08
C GLN A 196 3.09 29.22 -10.91
N LYS A 197 3.68 28.09 -10.54
CA LYS A 197 3.28 27.31 -9.35
C LYS A 197 3.42 28.13 -8.07
N LYS A 198 4.52 28.86 -7.90
CA LYS A 198 4.72 29.75 -6.76
C LYS A 198 3.66 30.86 -6.69
N LYS A 199 3.34 31.48 -7.84
CA LYS A 199 2.30 32.52 -7.93
C LYS A 199 0.89 32.03 -7.59
N LEU A 200 0.59 30.76 -7.85
CA LEU A 200 -0.69 30.15 -7.48
C LEU A 200 -0.77 29.77 -5.99
N LEU A 201 0.35 29.40 -5.40
CA LEU A 201 0.45 29.12 -3.96
C LEU A 201 0.40 30.43 -3.13
N ASP A 202 0.97 31.52 -3.63
CA ASP A 202 0.92 32.85 -2.99
C ASP A 202 -0.46 33.54 -3.09
N ARG A 203 -1.42 32.95 -3.82
CA ARG A 203 -2.81 33.43 -3.95
C ARG A 203 -3.77 32.85 -2.88
N GLN A 204 -3.30 31.93 -2.04
CA GLN A 204 -4.02 31.42 -0.87
C GLN A 204 -3.81 32.31 0.35
#